data_AF-A0A967LEP4-F1
#
_entry.id   AF-A0A967LEP4-F1
#
_cell.length_a   1.000
_cell.length_b   1.000
_cell.length_c   1.000
_cell.angle_alpha   90.00
_cell.angle_beta   90.00
_cell.angle_gamma   90.00
#
_symmetry.space_group_name_H-M   'P 1'
#
loop_
_entity.id
_entity.type
_entity.pdbx_description
1 polymer ?
#
loop_
_entity_poly.entity_id
_entity_poly.type
_entity_poly.pdbx_seq_one_letter_code
_entity_poly.pdbx_strand_id
1 'polypeptide(L)'
;ARFGTDLDLRPEVARDALASLGAQLDLDPVQTATGILEIVEEVMAGAVRRVSIEQGADPRQATLVAFGGAGGLHGAALARRLDMAGVLIPAHAGLFSALGLLL
;
A
#
# COMPACT_ATOMS: atom_id res chain seq x y z
N ALA A 1 -9.24 -16.57 9.01
CA ALA A 1 -8.48 -16.59 7.73
C ALA A 1 -7.03 -16.98 8.05
N ARG A 2 -6.23 -17.47 7.10
CA ARG A 2 -4.83 -17.85 7.35
C ARG A 2 -3.88 -17.06 6.46
N PHE A 3 -2.76 -16.60 7.00
CA PHE A 3 -1.68 -15.97 6.27
C PHE A 3 -0.44 -16.87 6.29
N GLY A 4 0.02 -17.27 5.11
CA GLY A 4 1.08 -18.28 5.00
C GLY A 4 0.66 -19.62 5.60
N THR A 5 1.61 -20.31 6.25
CA THR A 5 1.40 -21.65 6.80
C THR A 5 0.86 -21.65 8.22
N ASP A 6 1.21 -20.65 9.04
CA ASP A 6 1.13 -20.77 10.50
C ASP A 6 0.48 -19.58 11.21
N LEU A 7 0.02 -18.56 10.49
CA LEU A 7 -0.60 -17.38 11.10
C LEU A 7 -2.11 -17.33 10.87
N ASP A 8 -2.87 -17.56 11.94
CA ASP A 8 -4.32 -17.42 11.91
C ASP A 8 -4.72 -15.94 12.08
N LEU A 9 -5.28 -15.38 11.02
CA LEU A 9 -5.89 -14.06 11.02
C LEU A 9 -7.30 -14.13 11.62
N ARG A 10 -7.61 -13.16 12.48
CA ARG A 10 -8.95 -12.95 13.07
C ARG A 10 -9.59 -11.66 12.54
N PRO A 11 -10.25 -11.69 11.37
CA PRO A 11 -10.90 -10.52 10.78
C PRO A 11 -11.92 -9.86 11.71
N GLU A 12 -12.63 -10.64 12.53
CA GLU A 12 -13.63 -10.11 13.46
C GLU A 12 -13.02 -9.12 14.46
N VAL A 13 -11.83 -9.42 14.99
CA VAL A 13 -11.12 -8.52 15.92
C VAL A 13 -10.74 -7.20 15.23
N ALA A 14 -10.36 -7.27 13.96
CA ALA A 14 -10.08 -6.06 13.17
C ALA A 14 -11.36 -5.26 12.90
N ARG A 15 -12.48 -5.93 12.61
CA ARG A 15 -13.78 -5.26 12.42
C ARG A 15 -14.24 -4.55 13.68
N ASP A 16 -14.10 -5.17 14.85
CA ASP A 16 -14.46 -4.54 16.13
C ASP A 16 -13.61 -3.30 16.42
N ALA A 17 -12.29 -3.38 16.14
CA ALA A 17 -11.39 -2.24 16.28
C ALA A 17 -11.77 -1.08 15.34
N LEU A 18 -12.08 -1.40 14.07
CA LEU A 18 -12.55 -0.42 13.09
C LEU A 18 -13.90 0.17 13.48
N ALA A 19 -14.82 -0.63 14.04
CA ALA A 19 -16.11 -0.16 14.55
C ALA A 19 -15.93 0.83 15.70
N SER A 20 -15.04 0.52 16.64
CA SER A 20 -14.74 1.39 17.79
C SER A 20 -14.13 2.73 17.37
N LEU A 21 -13.32 2.75 16.31
CA LEU A 21 -12.80 3.98 15.74
C LEU A 21 -13.88 4.73 14.95
N GLY A 22 -14.62 4.03 14.09
CA GLY A 22 -15.69 4.60 13.27
C GLY A 22 -16.78 5.26 14.08
N ALA A 23 -17.14 4.70 15.25
CA ALA A 23 -18.11 5.29 16.16
C ALA A 23 -17.74 6.70 16.66
N GLN A 24 -16.45 7.04 16.72
CA GLN A 24 -15.98 8.39 17.09
C GLN A 24 -16.07 9.39 15.93
N LEU A 25 -16.27 8.89 14.71
CA LEU A 25 -16.24 9.65 13.46
C LEU A 25 -17.60 9.61 12.72
N ASP A 26 -18.61 8.94 13.29
CA ASP A 26 -19.90 8.66 12.65
C ASP A 26 -19.77 7.88 11.32
N LEU A 27 -18.87 6.89 11.32
CA LEU A 27 -18.61 6.02 10.17
C LEU A 27 -18.83 4.55 10.53
N ASP A 28 -19.26 3.76 9.54
CA ASP A 28 -19.27 2.31 9.67
C ASP A 28 -17.83 1.74 9.60
N PRO A 29 -17.62 0.45 10.00
CA PRO A 29 -16.28 -0.14 10.04
C PRO A 29 -15.59 -0.23 8.66
N VAL A 30 -16.37 -0.39 7.58
CA VAL A 30 -15.85 -0.49 6.21
C VAL A 30 -15.44 0.90 5.72
N GLN A 31 -16.28 1.91 5.93
CA GLN A 31 -15.95 3.31 5.63
C GLN A 31 -14.69 3.75 6.38
N THR A 32 -14.58 3.37 7.66
CA THR A 32 -13.39 3.64 8.48
C THR A 32 -12.14 2.99 7.88
N ALA A 33 -12.22 1.73 7.48
CA ALA A 33 -11.10 1.04 6.82
C ALA A 33 -10.70 1.71 5.49
N THR A 34 -11.68 2.09 4.68
CA THR A 34 -11.43 2.81 3.41
C THR A 34 -10.75 4.14 3.66
N GLY A 35 -11.21 4.93 4.65
CA GLY A 35 -10.57 6.19 5.00
C GLY A 35 -9.12 6.02 5.47
N ILE A 36 -8.82 4.96 6.24
CA ILE A 36 -7.44 4.61 6.61
C ILE A 36 -6.59 4.34 5.36
N LEU A 37 -7.09 3.54 4.42
CA LEU A 37 -6.39 3.25 3.17
C LEU A 37 -6.13 4.52 2.36
N GLU A 38 -7.14 5.39 2.24
CA GLU A 38 -7.01 6.66 1.52
C GLU A 38 -5.94 7.57 2.11
N ILE A 39 -5.91 7.71 3.44
CA ILE A 39 -4.89 8.49 4.14
C ILE A 39 -3.50 7.91 3.90
N VAL A 40 -3.34 6.59 4.08
CA VAL A 40 -2.04 5.93 3.88
C VAL A 40 -1.55 6.09 2.45
N GLU A 41 -2.42 5.90 1.46
CA GLU A 41 -2.07 6.05 0.04
C GLU A 41 -1.69 7.48 -0.33
N GLU A 42 -2.37 8.49 0.22
CA GLU A 42 -2.00 9.90 0.02
C GLU A 42 -0.63 10.22 0.63
N VAL A 43 -0.35 9.71 1.84
CA VAL A 43 0.97 9.87 2.47
C VAL A 43 2.06 9.20 1.62
N MET A 44 1.81 7.98 1.14
CA MET A 44 2.74 7.26 0.26
C MET A 44 2.94 8.00 -1.07
N ALA A 45 1.88 8.51 -1.68
CA ALA A 45 1.96 9.24 -2.96
C ALA A 45 2.76 10.53 -2.78
N GLY A 46 2.55 11.27 -1.69
CA GLY A 46 3.35 12.42 -1.33
C GLY A 46 4.83 12.08 -1.15
N ALA A 47 5.15 10.95 -0.53
CA ALA A 47 6.54 10.50 -0.37
C ALA A 47 7.21 10.17 -1.71
N VAL A 48 6.54 9.41 -2.58
CA VAL A 48 7.07 9.09 -3.92
C VAL A 48 7.29 10.36 -4.73
N ARG A 49 6.28 11.25 -4.77
CA ARG A 49 6.37 12.53 -5.50
C ARG A 49 7.55 13.37 -5.04
N ARG A 50 7.76 13.46 -3.72
CA ARG A 50 8.88 14.22 -3.12
C ARG A 50 10.23 13.67 -3.58
N VAL A 51 10.46 12.36 -3.40
CA VAL A 51 11.72 11.72 -3.77
C VAL A 51 11.97 11.81 -5.29
N SER A 52 10.93 11.67 -6.11
CA SER A 52 11.06 11.84 -7.56
C SER A 52 11.46 13.25 -7.96
N ILE A 53 10.83 14.28 -7.38
CA ILE A 53 11.15 15.69 -7.66
C ILE A 53 12.57 16.02 -7.21
N GLU A 54 13.00 15.53 -6.04
CA GLU A 54 14.36 15.70 -5.52
C GLU A 54 15.42 15.11 -6.47
N GLN A 55 15.07 14.07 -7.22
CA GLN A 55 15.92 13.45 -8.24
C GLN A 55 15.74 14.05 -9.65
N GLY A 56 14.90 15.10 -9.81
CA GLY A 56 14.61 15.71 -11.10
C GLY A 56 13.75 14.85 -12.03
N ALA A 57 13.05 13.85 -11.48
CA ALA A 57 12.21 12.92 -12.23
C ALA A 57 10.72 13.29 -12.12
N ASP A 58 9.98 13.15 -13.23
CA ASP A 58 8.52 13.21 -13.25
C ASP A 58 7.95 11.80 -13.05
N PRO A 59 7.24 11.51 -11.93
CA PRO A 59 6.64 10.20 -11.68
C PRO A 59 5.76 9.69 -12.83
N ARG A 60 5.11 10.58 -13.59
CA ARG A 60 4.20 10.22 -14.68
C ARG A 60 4.91 9.51 -15.84
N GLN A 61 6.22 9.75 -15.98
CA GLN A 61 7.05 9.13 -17.02
C GLN A 61 7.65 7.79 -16.57
N ALA A 62 7.31 7.31 -15.37
CA ALA A 62 7.86 6.09 -14.79
C ALA A 62 6.79 5.01 -14.58
N THR A 63 7.26 3.77 -14.45
CA THR A 63 6.47 2.63 -13.98
C THR A 63 6.76 2.41 -12.50
N LEU A 64 5.72 2.26 -11.68
CA LEU A 64 5.88 1.96 -10.27
C LEU A 64 6.30 0.50 -10.08
N VAL A 65 7.46 0.25 -9.51
CA VAL A 65 7.84 -1.10 -9.08
C VAL A 65 7.34 -1.31 -7.65
N ALA A 66 6.27 -2.11 -7.50
CA ALA A 66 5.67 -2.39 -6.20
C ALA A 66 6.21 -3.72 -5.65
N PHE A 67 6.99 -3.66 -4.58
CA PHE A 67 7.60 -4.82 -3.93
C PHE A 67 7.50 -4.73 -2.39
N GLY A 68 8.01 -5.74 -1.69
CA GLY A 68 7.83 -5.92 -0.26
C GLY A 68 6.52 -6.64 0.08
N GLY A 69 6.31 -6.95 1.36
CA GLY A 69 5.18 -7.76 1.82
C GLY A 69 3.80 -7.13 1.55
N ALA A 70 3.70 -5.80 1.62
CA ALA A 70 2.45 -5.05 1.43
C ALA A 70 2.43 -4.21 0.14
N GLY A 71 3.54 -4.13 -0.61
CA GLY A 71 3.64 -3.20 -1.75
C GLY A 71 2.58 -3.44 -2.82
N GLY A 72 2.28 -4.71 -3.11
CA GLY A 72 1.25 -5.09 -4.07
C GLY A 72 -0.17 -4.66 -3.67
N LEU A 73 -0.43 -4.43 -2.38
CA LEU A 73 -1.75 -3.99 -1.89
C LEU A 73 -2.05 -2.54 -2.30
N HIS A 74 -1.03 -1.69 -2.37
CA HIS A 74 -1.18 -0.25 -2.63
C HIS A 74 -0.82 0.17 -4.05
N GLY A 75 -0.05 -0.66 -4.78
CA GLY A 75 0.57 -0.26 -6.04
C GLY A 75 -0.39 0.34 -7.06
N ALA A 76 -1.55 -0.28 -7.29
CA ALA A 76 -2.53 0.19 -8.27
C ALA A 76 -3.14 1.55 -7.89
N ALA A 77 -3.48 1.76 -6.61
CA ALA A 77 -4.03 3.03 -6.14
C ALA A 77 -2.96 4.13 -6.18
N LEU A 78 -1.74 3.80 -5.79
CA LEU A 78 -0.61 4.73 -5.80
C LEU A 78 -0.28 5.20 -7.22
N ALA A 79 -0.18 4.28 -8.18
CA ALA A 79 0.07 4.61 -9.57
C ALA A 79 -1.03 5.51 -10.16
N ARG A 80 -2.30 5.27 -9.82
CA ARG A 80 -3.41 6.15 -10.21
C ARG A 80 -3.28 7.55 -9.62
N ARG A 81 -3.02 7.68 -8.32
CA ARG A 81 -2.86 9.00 -7.65
C ARG A 81 -1.67 9.80 -8.19
N LEU A 82 -0.65 9.10 -8.70
CA LEU A 82 0.56 9.70 -9.25
C LEU A 82 0.52 9.86 -10.78
N ASP A 83 -0.55 9.44 -11.44
CA ASP A 83 -0.72 9.48 -12.90
C ASP A 83 0.44 8.76 -13.65
N MET A 84 0.86 7.61 -13.10
CA MET A 84 1.96 6.79 -13.63
C MET A 84 1.46 5.84 -14.73
N ALA A 85 2.35 5.49 -15.66
CA ALA A 85 2.01 4.63 -16.80
C ALA A 85 1.58 3.21 -16.41
N GLY A 86 1.99 2.71 -15.24
CA GLY A 86 1.59 1.41 -14.74
C GLY A 86 2.32 0.96 -13.49
N VAL A 87 2.04 -0.29 -13.11
CA VAL A 87 2.65 -0.97 -11.97
C VAL A 87 3.31 -2.26 -12.45
N LEU A 88 4.56 -2.47 -12.05
CA LEU A 88 5.26 -3.73 -12.19
C LEU A 88 5.37 -4.38 -10.80
N ILE A 89 4.85 -5.60 -10.68
CA ILE A 89 5.01 -6.44 -9.48
C ILE A 89 6.01 -7.54 -9.81
N PRO A 90 7.21 -7.55 -9.22
CA PRO A 90 8.19 -8.61 -9.44
C PRO A 90 7.67 -9.97 -8.95
N ALA A 91 8.05 -11.06 -9.61
CA ALA A 91 7.61 -12.42 -9.24
C ALA A 91 7.92 -12.77 -7.77
N HIS A 92 9.05 -12.27 -7.26
CA HIS A 92 9.48 -12.46 -5.87
C HIS A 92 9.36 -11.14 -5.07
N ALA A 93 8.26 -10.41 -5.24
CA ALA A 93 8.05 -9.10 -4.63
C ALA A 93 8.36 -9.07 -3.12
N GLY A 94 7.94 -10.09 -2.36
CA GLY A 94 8.22 -10.19 -0.92
C GLY A 94 9.70 -10.37 -0.56
N LEU A 95 10.53 -10.82 -1.49
CA LEU A 95 11.97 -11.09 -1.31
C LEU A 95 12.87 -10.15 -2.12
N PHE A 96 12.29 -9.13 -2.76
CA PHE A 96 12.99 -8.33 -3.78
C PHE A 96 14.24 -7.63 -3.24
N SER A 97 14.23 -7.15 -1.99
CA SER A 97 15.44 -6.56 -1.36
C SER A 97 16.55 -7.58 -1.14
N ALA A 98 16.23 -8.82 -0.76
CA ALA A 98 17.23 -9.88 -0.58
C ALA A 98 17.84 -10.30 -1.93
N LEU A 99 17.01 -10.34 -2.98
CA LEU A 99 17.49 -10.56 -4.34
C LEU A 99 18.47 -9.46 -4.78
N GLY A 100 18.18 -8.20 -4.47
CA GLY A 100 19.07 -7.08 -4.79
C GLY A 100 20.42 -7.09 -4.07
N LEU A 101 20.54 -7.78 -2.93
CA LEU A 101 21.82 -7.98 -2.23
C LEU A 101 22.65 -9.12 -2.84
N LEU A 102 21.99 -10.08 -3.48
CA LEU A 102 22.64 -11.26 -4.06
C LEU A 102 23.27 -10.96 -5.43
N LEU A 103 22.66 -10.06 -6.19
CA LEU A 103 23.09 -9.65 -7.54
C LEU A 103 24.16 -8.55 -7.48
#